data_AF-A0A352ANL5-F1
#
_entry.id   AF-A0A352ANL5-F1
#
_cell.length_a   1.000
_cell.length_b   1.000
_cell.length_c   1.000
_cell.angle_alpha   90.00
_cell.angle_beta   90.00
_cell.angle_gamma   90.00
#
_symmetry.space_group_name_H-M   'P 1'
#
loop_
_entity.id
_entity.type
_entity.pdbx_description
1 polymer ?
#
loop_
_entity_poly.entity_id
_entity_poly.type
_entity_poly.pdbx_seq_one_letter_code
_entity_poly.pdbx_strand_id
1 'polypeptide(L)'
;MKLAQLKQKVYEAWEFLNTYKGRVLQPENFKLEMLSFGDLRRKDTWVSALARFEALNAYHNCLDAYMLILNDFNFTRDRWDYEYRHQILDEFLMIPDALDLLELGLEQLLKEPFAPENRREASGFFELVEEQRSLLKLPTGPVWRLTGTYPARAS
;
A
#
# COMPACT_ATOMS: atom_id res chain seq x y z
N MET A 1 -10.60 -5.30 8.87
CA MET A 1 -10.77 -4.29 9.94
C MET A 1 -12.14 -3.59 9.92
N LYS A 2 -12.70 -3.15 11.07
CA LYS A 2 -13.92 -2.30 11.12
C LYS A 2 -13.62 -0.86 10.70
N LEU A 3 -14.62 -0.13 10.20
CA LEU A 3 -14.41 1.24 9.69
C LEU A 3 -13.81 2.20 10.72
N ALA A 4 -14.26 2.18 11.97
CA ALA A 4 -13.70 3.07 13.01
C ALA A 4 -12.21 2.80 13.28
N GLN A 5 -11.81 1.53 13.34
CA GLN A 5 -10.41 1.13 13.50
C GLN A 5 -9.58 1.52 12.27
N LEU A 6 -10.15 1.38 11.06
CA LEU A 6 -9.48 1.78 9.83
C LEU A 6 -9.22 3.29 9.80
N LYS A 7 -10.20 4.12 10.20
CA LYS A 7 -10.02 5.57 10.31
C LYS A 7 -8.88 5.93 11.26
N GLN A 8 -8.81 5.24 12.41
CA GLN A 8 -7.74 5.44 13.38
C GLN A 8 -6.38 5.09 12.79
N LYS A 9 -6.26 3.95 12.10
CA LYS A 9 -5.02 3.53 11.43
C LYS A 9 -4.57 4.49 10.33
N VAL A 10 -5.51 4.99 9.53
CA VAL A 10 -5.23 6.01 8.51
C VAL A 10 -4.71 7.29 9.14
N TYR A 11 -5.30 7.73 10.26
CA TYR A 11 -4.81 8.91 10.97
C TYR A 11 -3.40 8.69 11.53
N GLU A 12 -3.13 7.53 12.15
CA GLU A 12 -1.79 7.18 12.66
C GLU A 12 -0.73 7.17 11.55
N ALA A 13 -1.04 6.55 10.40
CA ALA A 13 -0.14 6.51 9.25
C ALA A 13 0.12 7.91 8.67
N TRP A 14 -0.92 8.73 8.55
CA TRP A 14 -0.82 10.12 8.11
C TRP A 14 0.00 10.97 9.07
N GLU A 15 -0.24 10.83 10.38
CA GLU A 15 0.45 11.59 11.42
C GLU A 15 1.95 11.27 11.42
N PHE A 16 2.30 9.98 11.34
CA PHE A 16 3.68 9.54 11.24
C PHE A 16 4.39 10.13 10.01
N LEU A 17 3.76 10.05 8.84
CA LEU A 17 4.28 10.60 7.59
C LEU A 17 4.54 12.11 7.68
N ASN A 18 3.61 12.84 8.29
CA ASN A 18 3.65 14.31 8.34
C ASN A 18 4.55 14.83 9.47
N THR A 19 4.75 14.06 10.53
CA THR A 19 5.73 14.35 11.60
C THR A 19 7.14 14.47 11.01
N TYR A 20 7.53 13.50 10.18
CA TYR A 20 8.83 13.52 9.49
C TYR A 20 9.00 14.75 8.60
N LYS A 21 7.92 15.18 7.93
CA LYS A 21 7.90 16.35 7.03
C LYS A 21 7.87 17.70 7.76
N GLY A 22 7.86 17.71 9.09
CA GLY A 22 7.77 18.94 9.90
C GLY A 22 6.46 19.71 9.68
N ARG A 23 5.40 19.03 9.24
CA ARG A 23 4.11 19.66 8.96
C ARG A 23 3.30 19.87 10.23
N VAL A 24 2.48 20.91 10.24
CA VAL A 24 1.54 21.16 11.34
C VAL A 24 0.44 20.10 11.29
N LEU A 25 0.42 19.23 12.31
CA LEU A 25 -0.56 18.18 12.49
C LEU A 25 -1.85 18.78 13.06
N GLN A 26 -2.77 19.12 12.17
CA GLN A 26 -4.08 19.64 12.51
C GLN A 26 -5.19 18.77 11.89
N PRO A 27 -6.30 18.51 12.60
CA PRO A 27 -7.43 17.76 12.07
C PRO A 27 -7.96 18.29 10.73
N GLU A 28 -7.88 19.60 10.52
CA GLU A 28 -8.28 20.27 9.28
C GLU A 28 -7.42 19.84 8.09
N ASN A 29 -6.10 19.74 8.30
CA ASN A 29 -5.16 19.30 7.27
C ASN A 29 -5.40 17.83 6.91
N PHE A 30 -5.59 16.98 7.93
CA PHE A 30 -5.93 15.58 7.73
C PHE A 30 -7.21 15.43 6.91
N LYS A 31 -8.27 16.15 7.28
CA LYS A 31 -9.56 16.07 6.58
C LYS A 31 -9.45 16.53 5.13
N LEU A 32 -8.69 17.60 4.85
CA LEU A 32 -8.50 18.10 3.49
C LEU A 32 -7.75 17.09 2.61
N GLU A 33 -6.70 16.46 3.14
CA GLU A 33 -5.95 15.44 2.43
C GLU A 33 -6.80 14.19 2.19
N MET A 34 -7.58 13.77 3.19
CA MET A 34 -8.50 12.65 3.07
C MET A 34 -9.58 12.85 1.98
N LEU A 35 -10.02 14.07 1.73
CA LEU A 35 -11.01 14.37 0.68
C LEU A 35 -10.45 14.11 -0.73
N SER A 36 -9.13 14.12 -0.92
CA SER A 36 -8.51 13.80 -2.21
C SER A 36 -8.69 12.33 -2.61
N PHE A 37 -8.90 11.44 -1.64
CA PHE A 37 -9.15 10.01 -1.87
C PHE A 37 -10.63 9.70 -2.19
N GLY A 38 -11.55 10.63 -1.92
CA GLY A 38 -12.98 10.50 -2.23
C GLY A 38 -13.92 10.69 -1.04
N ASP A 39 -15.07 9.99 -1.07
CA ASP A 39 -16.14 10.16 -0.08
C ASP A 39 -15.78 9.51 1.27
N LEU A 40 -15.65 10.32 2.32
CA LEU A 40 -15.26 9.90 3.67
C LEU A 40 -16.27 8.97 4.38
N ARG A 41 -17.45 8.74 3.80
CA ARG A 41 -18.43 7.75 4.30
C ARG A 41 -18.14 6.33 3.78
N ARG A 42 -17.41 6.20 2.67
CA ARG A 42 -17.11 4.92 2.04
C ARG A 42 -15.86 4.29 2.63
N LYS A 43 -15.92 2.99 2.97
CA LYS A 43 -14.75 2.26 3.50
C LYS A 43 -13.59 2.27 2.50
N ASP A 44 -13.85 2.12 1.20
CA ASP A 44 -12.83 2.08 0.15
C ASP A 44 -11.96 3.32 0.10
N THR A 45 -12.53 4.50 0.40
CA THR A 45 -11.78 5.77 0.51
C THR A 45 -10.70 5.67 1.58
N TRP A 46 -11.03 5.09 2.73
CA TRP A 46 -10.10 4.93 3.84
C TRP A 46 -9.07 3.83 3.57
N VAL A 47 -9.45 2.78 2.85
CA VAL A 47 -8.50 1.74 2.43
C VAL A 47 -7.47 2.32 1.45
N SER A 48 -7.92 3.12 0.48
CA SER A 48 -7.03 3.77 -0.49
C SER A 48 -6.08 4.75 0.20
N ALA A 49 -6.59 5.55 1.14
CA ALA A 49 -5.76 6.46 1.94
C ALA A 49 -4.74 5.70 2.81
N LEU A 50 -5.17 4.62 3.48
CA LEU A 50 -4.28 3.79 4.27
C LEU A 50 -3.13 3.25 3.41
N ALA A 51 -3.46 2.64 2.27
CA ALA A 51 -2.49 2.07 1.36
C ALA A 51 -1.47 3.10 0.91
N ARG A 52 -1.93 4.30 0.54
CA ARG A 52 -1.06 5.42 0.15
C ARG A 52 -0.14 5.87 1.27
N PHE A 53 -0.65 6.05 2.49
CA PHE A 53 0.17 6.53 3.60
C PHE A 53 1.17 5.49 4.07
N GLU A 54 0.79 4.21 4.16
CA GLU A 54 1.72 3.13 4.50
C GLU A 54 2.82 2.99 3.43
N ALA A 55 2.47 3.06 2.14
CA ALA A 55 3.46 3.04 1.06
C ALA A 55 4.45 4.22 1.16
N LEU A 56 3.95 5.43 1.40
CA LEU A 56 4.82 6.60 1.59
C LEU A 56 5.67 6.50 2.86
N ASN A 57 5.13 5.93 3.94
CA ASN A 57 5.89 5.69 5.16
C ASN A 57 7.00 4.67 4.93
N ALA A 58 6.72 3.54 4.27
CA ALA A 58 7.72 2.55 3.92
C ALA A 58 8.84 3.18 3.07
N TYR A 59 8.47 4.00 2.08
CA TYR A 59 9.44 4.69 1.22
C TYR A 59 10.30 5.70 1.98
N HIS A 60 9.69 6.61 2.74
CA HIS A 60 10.42 7.68 3.41
C HIS A 60 11.20 7.21 4.64
N ASN A 61 10.80 6.11 5.27
CA ASN A 61 11.52 5.53 6.41
C ASN A 61 12.45 4.38 5.99
N CYS A 62 12.60 4.10 4.70
CA CYS A 62 13.54 3.13 4.18
C CYS A 62 14.99 3.61 4.42
N LEU A 63 15.56 3.24 5.56
CA LEU A 63 16.98 3.45 5.86
C LEU A 63 17.86 2.36 5.24
N ASP A 64 17.27 1.19 4.98
CA ASP A 64 17.91 0.00 4.43
C ASP A 64 16.91 -0.79 3.56
N ALA A 65 17.30 -1.07 2.32
CA ALA A 65 16.47 -1.78 1.34
C ALA A 65 16.20 -3.24 1.74
N TYR A 66 17.13 -3.88 2.47
CA TYR A 66 16.92 -5.20 3.05
C TYR A 66 15.79 -5.18 4.10
N MET A 67 15.81 -4.19 4.99
CA MET A 67 14.80 -4.05 6.05
C MET A 67 13.43 -3.67 5.50
N LEU A 68 13.38 -2.95 4.38
CA LEU A 68 12.12 -2.66 3.67
C LEU A 68 11.38 -3.96 3.31
N ILE A 69 12.10 -4.96 2.81
CA ILE A 69 11.50 -6.26 2.48
C ILE A 69 11.03 -6.95 3.76
N LEU A 70 11.90 -7.06 4.77
CA LEU A 70 11.62 -7.86 5.97
C LEU A 70 10.59 -7.26 6.93
N ASN A 71 10.51 -5.94 7.01
CA ASN A 71 9.64 -5.28 7.99
C ASN A 71 8.38 -4.73 7.33
N ASP A 72 8.50 -4.07 6.19
CA ASP A 72 7.39 -3.33 5.58
C ASP A 72 6.58 -4.21 4.63
N PHE A 73 7.23 -5.02 3.78
CA PHE A 73 6.53 -5.83 2.78
C PHE A 73 6.44 -7.33 3.09
N ASN A 74 7.00 -7.79 4.21
CA ASN A 74 6.86 -9.16 4.68
C ASN A 74 5.54 -9.37 5.43
N PHE A 75 4.42 -9.29 4.71
CA PHE A 75 3.10 -9.43 5.30
C PHE A 75 2.81 -10.88 5.68
N THR A 76 2.35 -11.09 6.90
CA THR A 76 1.91 -12.40 7.41
C THR A 76 0.44 -12.31 7.84
N ARG A 77 -0.29 -13.42 7.79
CA ARG A 77 -1.77 -13.45 7.98
C ARG A 77 -2.24 -12.93 9.33
N ASP A 78 -1.37 -12.95 10.33
CA ASP A 78 -1.61 -12.44 11.67
C ASP A 78 -1.38 -10.92 11.80
N ARG A 79 -0.70 -10.28 10.84
CA ARG A 79 -0.56 -8.82 10.81
C ARG A 79 -1.86 -8.15 10.38
N TRP A 80 -2.08 -6.96 10.93
CA TRP A 80 -3.30 -6.18 10.71
C TRP A 80 -3.44 -5.65 9.28
N ASP A 81 -2.31 -5.44 8.60
CA ASP A 81 -2.16 -4.86 7.27
C ASP A 81 -2.24 -5.93 6.16
N TYR A 82 -2.26 -7.21 6.50
CA TYR A 82 -2.32 -8.31 5.54
C TYR A 82 -3.52 -8.22 4.59
N GLU A 83 -4.68 -7.74 5.06
CA GLU A 83 -5.88 -7.50 4.23
C GLU A 83 -5.61 -6.49 3.11
N TYR A 84 -4.66 -5.58 3.30
CA TYR A 84 -4.38 -4.44 2.42
C TYR A 84 -3.04 -4.56 1.65
N ARG A 85 -2.28 -5.64 1.87
CA ARG A 85 -0.93 -5.86 1.33
C ARG A 85 -0.77 -5.55 -0.17
N HIS A 86 -1.73 -5.97 -0.99
CA HIS A 86 -1.73 -5.75 -2.43
C HIS A 86 -1.85 -4.26 -2.78
N GLN A 87 -2.79 -3.57 -2.14
CA GLN A 87 -3.01 -2.14 -2.37
C GLN A 87 -1.83 -1.30 -1.86
N ILE A 88 -1.21 -1.69 -0.74
CA ILE A 88 0.00 -1.04 -0.22
C ILE A 88 1.15 -1.21 -1.21
N LEU A 89 1.36 -2.43 -1.72
CA LEU A 89 2.40 -2.69 -2.72
C LEU A 89 2.15 -1.91 -4.02
N ASP A 90 0.91 -1.91 -4.52
CA ASP A 90 0.54 -1.17 -5.73
C ASP A 90 0.83 0.34 -5.58
N GLU A 91 0.41 0.94 -4.45
CA GLU A 91 0.70 2.34 -4.15
C GLU A 91 2.19 2.65 -4.01
N PHE A 92 2.96 1.71 -3.46
CA PHE A 92 4.41 1.83 -3.34
C PHE A 92 5.10 1.80 -4.71
N LEU A 93 4.68 0.89 -5.60
CA LEU A 93 5.22 0.78 -6.96
C LEU A 93 4.86 2.00 -7.84
N MET A 94 3.88 2.80 -7.45
CA MET A 94 3.55 4.08 -8.09
C MET A 94 4.49 5.23 -7.67
N ILE A 95 5.35 5.03 -6.66
CA ILE A 95 6.35 6.01 -6.24
C ILE A 95 7.57 5.88 -7.19
N PRO A 96 8.08 6.99 -7.76
CA PRO A 96 9.31 6.96 -8.55
C PRO A 96 10.46 6.30 -7.78
N ASP A 97 11.26 5.48 -8.48
CA ASP A 97 12.45 4.79 -7.95
C ASP A 97 12.18 3.75 -6.85
N ALA A 98 10.93 3.53 -6.45
CA ALA A 98 10.59 2.58 -5.40
C ALA A 98 10.82 1.11 -5.83
N LEU A 99 10.71 0.81 -7.12
CA LEU A 99 11.06 -0.50 -7.66
C LEU A 99 12.55 -0.81 -7.48
N ASP A 100 13.42 0.17 -7.73
CA ASP A 100 14.88 0.02 -7.59
C ASP A 100 15.26 -0.33 -6.15
N LEU A 101 14.52 0.21 -5.16
CA LEU A 101 14.70 -0.16 -3.74
C LEU A 101 14.32 -1.62 -3.47
N LEU A 102 13.24 -2.13 -4.07
CA LEU A 102 12.86 -3.53 -3.92
C LEU A 102 13.88 -4.45 -4.59
N GLU A 103 14.38 -4.08 -5.77
CA GLU A 103 15.43 -4.83 -6.46
C GLU A 103 16.71 -4.89 -5.62
N LEU A 104 17.17 -3.74 -5.11
CA LEU A 104 18.34 -3.67 -4.23
C LEU A 104 18.16 -4.51 -2.95
N GLY A 105 16.99 -4.44 -2.31
CA GLY A 105 16.68 -5.23 -1.13
C GLY A 105 16.72 -6.73 -1.43
N LEU A 106 16.20 -7.15 -2.59
CA LEU A 106 16.22 -8.54 -3.03
C LEU A 106 17.63 -9.02 -3.33
N GLU A 107 18.44 -8.21 -4.00
CA GLU A 107 19.86 -8.50 -4.23
C GLU A 107 20.61 -8.68 -2.91
N GLN A 108 20.38 -7.81 -1.93
CA GLN A 108 20.97 -7.91 -0.61
C GLN A 108 20.51 -9.19 0.12
N LEU A 109 19.22 -9.51 0.06
CA LEU A 109 18.64 -10.70 0.68
C LEU A 109 19.17 -12.02 0.08
N LEU A 110 19.51 -12.01 -1.22
CA LEU A 110 19.90 -13.20 -1.99
C LEU A 110 21.41 -13.36 -2.17
N LYS A 111 22.24 -12.43 -1.69
CA LYS A 111 23.71 -12.52 -1.76
C LYS A 111 24.22 -13.66 -0.86
N GLU A 112 25.38 -14.26 -1.15
CA GLU A 112 25.92 -15.42 -0.41
C GLU A 112 27.05 -15.08 0.60
N PRO A 113 27.26 -15.91 1.65
CA PRO A 113 26.48 -17.10 1.98
C PRO A 113 25.46 -16.75 3.08
N PHE A 114 24.34 -16.13 2.70
CA PHE A 114 23.23 -15.89 3.62
C PHE A 114 22.37 -17.15 3.75
N ALA A 115 22.02 -17.45 4.99
CA ALA A 115 21.53 -18.74 5.41
C ALA A 115 20.07 -18.97 4.96
N PRO A 116 19.64 -20.22 4.68
CA PRO A 116 18.24 -20.58 4.33
C PRO A 116 17.16 -19.99 5.25
N GLU A 117 17.55 -19.60 6.46
CA GLU A 117 16.79 -18.85 7.46
C GLU A 117 16.25 -17.53 6.90
N ASN A 118 17.03 -16.74 6.16
CA ASN A 118 16.61 -15.40 5.70
C ASN A 118 15.53 -15.46 4.61
N ARG A 119 15.54 -16.49 3.75
CA ARG A 119 14.43 -16.73 2.80
C ARG A 119 13.14 -17.13 3.51
N ARG A 120 13.25 -17.85 4.63
CA ARG A 120 12.08 -18.16 5.48
C ARG A 120 11.57 -16.91 6.18
N GLU A 121 12.48 -16.03 6.60
CA GLU A 121 12.13 -14.75 7.21
C GLU A 121 11.36 -13.86 6.23
N ALA A 122 11.74 -13.77 4.96
CA ALA A 122 11.03 -12.99 3.93
C ALA A 122 9.83 -13.72 3.27
N SER A 123 9.32 -14.80 3.86
CA SER A 123 8.31 -15.66 3.22
C SER A 123 7.01 -14.94 2.83
N GLY A 124 6.56 -13.97 3.63
CA GLY A 124 5.37 -13.17 3.34
C GLY A 124 5.55 -12.27 2.11
N PHE A 125 6.76 -11.74 1.91
CA PHE A 125 7.08 -10.98 0.70
C PHE A 125 7.02 -11.86 -0.55
N PHE A 126 7.61 -13.06 -0.50
CA PHE A 126 7.57 -13.97 -1.64
C PHE A 126 6.16 -14.47 -1.96
N GLU A 127 5.32 -14.73 -0.94
CA GLU A 127 3.89 -15.04 -1.14
C GLU A 127 3.18 -13.89 -1.86
N LEU A 128 3.40 -12.64 -1.41
CA LEU A 128 2.84 -11.43 -2.03
C LEU A 128 3.21 -11.31 -3.52
N VAL A 129 4.49 -11.50 -3.86
CA VAL A 129 4.97 -11.39 -5.26
C VAL A 129 4.36 -12.48 -6.15
N GLU A 130 4.28 -13.72 -5.68
CA GLU A 130 3.66 -14.81 -6.44
C GLU A 130 2.14 -14.63 -6.62
N GLU A 131 1.45 -14.09 -5.61
CA GLU A 131 0.05 -13.70 -5.71
C GLU A 131 -0.14 -12.61 -6.79
N GLN A 132 0.68 -11.57 -6.79
CA GLN A 132 0.61 -10.47 -7.77
C GLN A 132 0.85 -10.99 -9.20
N ARG A 133 1.83 -11.88 -9.38
CA ARG A 133 2.09 -12.54 -10.67
C ARG A 133 0.90 -13.36 -11.16
N SER A 134 0.17 -13.99 -10.25
CA SER A 134 -1.02 -14.78 -10.57
C SER A 134 -2.20 -13.88 -10.98
N LEU A 135 -2.37 -12.74 -10.31
CA LEU A 135 -3.37 -11.72 -10.68
C LEU A 135 -3.13 -11.13 -12.07
N LEU A 136 -1.86 -10.89 -12.44
CA LEU A 136 -1.48 -10.40 -13.77
C LEU A 136 -1.66 -11.43 -14.90
N LYS A 137 -1.62 -12.73 -14.58
CA LYS A 137 -1.82 -13.82 -15.54
C LYS A 137 -3.30 -14.12 -15.82
N LEU A 138 -4.21 -13.64 -14.98
CA LEU A 138 -5.64 -13.72 -15.24
C LEU A 138 -6.01 -12.64 -16.27
N PRO A 139 -6.75 -12.96 -17.34
CA PRO A 139 -7.25 -11.94 -18.25
C PRO A 139 -8.20 -11.04 -17.46
N THR A 140 -7.75 -9.83 -17.15
CA THR A 140 -8.56 -8.78 -16.53
C THR A 140 -9.61 -8.33 -17.54
N GLY A 141 -10.76 -9.00 -17.52
CA GLY A 141 -11.97 -8.53 -18.20
C GLY A 141 -12.36 -7.14 -17.69
N PRO A 142 -13.01 -6.30 -18.52
CA PRO A 142 -13.22 -4.90 -18.21
C PRO A 142 -14.34 -4.76 -17.17
N VAL A 143 -13.98 -4.52 -15.90
CA VAL A 143 -14.91 -4.04 -14.87
C VAL A 143 -14.71 -2.54 -14.68
N TRP A 144 -15.09 -1.78 -15.72
CA TRP A 144 -15.45 -0.36 -15.62
C TRP A 144 -16.61 -0.10 -16.58
N ARG A 145 -17.84 -0.45 -16.17
CA ARG A 145 -19.05 0.17 -16.73
C ARG A 145 -19.65 1.10 -15.69
N LEU A 146 -19.25 2.37 -15.76
CA LEU A 146 -20.09 3.47 -15.33
C LEU A 146 -20.02 4.56 -16.39
N THR A 147 -21.03 4.59 -17.24
CA THR A 147 -21.68 5.84 -17.67
C THR A 147 -23.00 5.45 -18.32
N GLY A 148 -24.09 5.70 -17.60
CA GLY A 148 -25.42 5.69 -18.17
C GLY A 148 -25.55 6.85 -19.14
N THR A 149 -25.96 6.55 -20.37
CA THR A 149 -26.55 7.54 -21.27
C THR A 149 -28.06 7.37 -21.21
N TYR A 150 -28.73 8.39 -20.68
CA TYR A 150 -30.19 8.56 -20.76
C TYR A 150 -30.68 8.46 -22.22
N PRO A 151 -31.91 7.98 -22.45
CA PRO A 151 -32.50 7.95 -23.78
C PRO A 151 -32.94 9.37 -24.17
N ALA A 152 -32.43 9.88 -25.29
CA ALA A 152 -33.01 11.05 -25.93
C ALA A 152 -34.27 10.63 -26.70
N ARG A 153 -35.43 11.06 -26.20
CA ARG A 153 -36.66 11.26 -26.97
C ARG A 153 -36.73 12.72 -27.39
N ALA A 154 -36.95 12.96 -28.69
CA ALA A 154 -37.61 14.11 -29.34
C ALA A 154 -37.29 14.00 -30.84
N SER A 155 -38.18 14.08 -31.82
CA SER A 155 -39.62 14.36 -31.92
C SER A 155 -40.14 13.68 -33.19
#